data_AF-A0AA43JJN9-F1
#
_entry.id   AF-A0AA43JJN9-F1
#
_cell.length_a   1.000
_cell.length_b   1.000
_cell.length_c   1.000
_cell.angle_alpha   90.00
_cell.angle_beta   90.00
_cell.angle_gamma   90.00
#
_symmetry.space_group_name_H-M   'P 1'
#
loop_
_entity.id
_entity.type
_entity.pdbx_description
1 polymer ?
#
loop_
_entity_poly.entity_id
_entity_poly.type
_entity_poly.pdbx_seq_one_letter_code
_entity_poly.pdbx_strand_id
1 'polypeptide(L)'
;MLHLFRYLLLVVAVGGVMSHIAWADEPPAPKSLWQTVLTPPPTNQPPLLKKPWMLRDREIALDLPLLHMIKDAGARPLPTITVELFDNANPELDVSSTVSRINDTSVVRGTFKPPTQGDFTFVITGNLLIGTIQIGNRIYKTDHIGNGRLRLVELDPDKMPRD
;
A
#
# COMPACT_ATOMS: atom_id res chain seq x y z
N MET A 1 21.33 -39.89 -59.12
CA MET A 1 21.24 -39.65 -57.67
C MET A 1 21.96 -38.35 -57.29
N LEU A 2 21.33 -37.17 -57.48
CA LEU A 2 21.85 -35.90 -56.93
C LEU A 2 20.80 -34.76 -56.92
N HIS A 3 19.50 -35.08 -56.90
CA HIS A 3 18.43 -34.06 -56.92
C HIS A 3 17.38 -34.21 -55.80
N LEU A 4 17.50 -35.22 -54.94
CA LEU A 4 16.63 -35.34 -53.75
C LEU A 4 17.16 -34.58 -52.52
N PHE A 5 18.44 -34.18 -52.51
CA PHE A 5 19.06 -33.58 -51.32
C PHE A 5 18.87 -32.05 -51.22
N ARG A 6 18.37 -31.42 -52.28
CA ARG A 6 18.34 -29.95 -52.40
C ARG A 6 17.01 -29.33 -51.98
N TYR A 7 15.97 -30.14 -51.78
CA TYR A 7 14.65 -29.70 -51.28
C TYR A 7 14.49 -29.80 -49.76
N LEU A 8 15.42 -30.46 -49.05
CA LEU A 8 15.36 -30.61 -47.59
C LEU A 8 15.93 -29.41 -46.82
N LEU A 9 16.63 -28.48 -47.49
CA LEU A 9 17.25 -27.31 -46.86
C LEU A 9 16.41 -26.03 -46.95
N LEU A 10 15.33 -26.00 -47.74
CA LEU A 10 14.55 -24.78 -48.00
C LEU A 10 13.20 -24.73 -47.28
N VAL A 11 12.91 -25.70 -46.41
CA VAL A 11 11.77 -25.63 -45.45
C VAL A 11 12.21 -25.01 -44.11
N VAL A 12 13.51 -24.89 -43.84
CA VAL A 12 14.02 -24.38 -42.54
C VAL A 12 14.19 -22.85 -42.54
N ALA A 13 14.24 -22.18 -43.69
CA ALA A 13 14.58 -20.76 -43.75
C ALA A 13 13.41 -19.77 -43.55
N VAL A 14 12.16 -20.25 -43.42
CA VAL A 14 10.96 -19.38 -43.25
C VAL A 14 10.37 -19.46 -41.83
N GLY A 15 10.90 -20.34 -40.96
CA GLY A 15 10.41 -20.54 -39.58
C GLY A 15 11.12 -19.72 -38.50
N GLY A 16 11.87 -18.67 -38.87
CA GLY A 16 12.71 -17.89 -37.95
C GLY A 16 12.18 -16.51 -37.58
N VAL A 17 10.92 -16.22 -37.86
CA VAL A 17 10.23 -15.00 -37.44
C VAL A 17 9.05 -15.47 -36.59
N MET A 18 8.88 -14.91 -35.39
CA MET A 18 7.83 -15.23 -34.38
C MET A 18 8.28 -16.10 -33.19
N SER A 19 9.33 -15.73 -32.46
CA SER A 19 9.49 -16.18 -31.05
C SER A 19 10.37 -15.24 -30.22
N HIS A 20 10.09 -13.95 -30.29
CA HIS A 20 10.36 -13.07 -29.15
C HIS A 20 9.04 -12.38 -28.80
N ILE A 21 8.08 -13.20 -28.35
CA ILE A 21 6.95 -12.70 -27.58
C ILE A 21 7.58 -12.03 -26.37
N ALA A 22 7.31 -10.73 -26.25
CA ALA A 22 7.69 -9.89 -25.15
C ALA A 22 7.46 -10.63 -23.82
N TRP A 23 8.52 -10.83 -23.05
CA TRP A 23 8.38 -10.86 -21.60
C TRP A 23 7.87 -9.48 -21.20
N ALA A 24 6.55 -9.33 -21.20
CA ALA A 24 5.92 -8.30 -20.39
C ALA A 24 6.21 -8.74 -18.95
N ASP A 25 7.09 -8.00 -18.27
CA ASP A 25 7.25 -8.09 -16.83
C ASP A 25 5.86 -8.12 -16.22
N GLU A 26 5.50 -9.24 -15.59
CA GLU A 26 4.28 -9.32 -14.81
C GLU A 26 4.36 -8.20 -13.76
N PRO A 27 3.37 -7.29 -13.70
CA PRO A 27 3.45 -6.17 -12.79
C PRO A 27 3.62 -6.73 -11.37
N PRO A 28 4.64 -6.26 -10.62
CA PRO A 28 4.94 -6.81 -9.31
C PRO A 28 3.69 -6.78 -8.43
N ALA A 29 3.41 -7.91 -7.78
CA ALA A 29 2.23 -8.08 -6.95
C ALA A 29 2.10 -6.91 -5.94
N PRO A 30 0.89 -6.35 -5.75
CA PRO A 30 0.67 -5.26 -4.81
C PRO A 30 1.15 -5.64 -3.41
N LYS A 31 1.90 -4.75 -2.76
CA LYS A 31 2.41 -4.95 -1.40
C LYS A 31 1.67 -4.04 -0.44
N SER A 32 1.09 -4.61 0.61
CA SER A 32 0.35 -3.82 1.61
C SER A 32 1.31 -3.20 2.63
N LEU A 33 1.19 -1.89 2.86
CA LEU A 33 1.99 -1.15 3.84
C LEU A 33 1.75 -1.61 5.29
N TRP A 34 0.57 -2.16 5.55
CA TRP A 34 0.24 -2.82 6.81
C TRP A 34 -0.76 -3.94 6.62
N GLN A 35 -0.87 -4.80 7.62
CA GLN A 35 -1.83 -5.90 7.65
C GLN A 35 -2.57 -5.94 8.99
N THR A 36 -3.80 -6.44 8.98
CA THR A 36 -4.56 -6.68 10.21
C THR A 36 -3.89 -7.75 11.06
N VAL A 37 -3.72 -7.46 12.35
CA VAL A 37 -3.28 -8.46 13.32
C VAL A 37 -4.46 -9.37 13.65
N LEU A 38 -4.39 -10.64 13.24
CA LEU A 38 -5.46 -11.64 13.45
C LEU A 38 -5.51 -12.18 14.89
N THR A 39 -4.58 -11.78 15.75
CA THR A 39 -4.54 -12.22 17.14
C THR A 39 -5.70 -11.60 17.92
N PRO A 40 -6.56 -12.38 18.58
CA PRO A 40 -7.62 -11.82 19.41
C PRO A 40 -7.02 -10.92 20.50
N PRO A 41 -7.66 -9.78 20.81
CA PRO A 41 -7.19 -8.90 21.86
C PRO A 41 -7.13 -9.69 23.17
N PRO A 42 -6.09 -9.50 24.00
CA PRO A 42 -6.02 -10.16 25.29
C PRO A 42 -7.28 -9.83 26.09
N THR A 43 -7.94 -10.86 26.64
CA THR A 43 -9.23 -10.79 27.36
C THR A 43 -9.25 -9.80 28.53
N ASN A 44 -8.08 -9.29 28.95
CA ASN A 44 -7.91 -8.35 30.05
C ASN A 44 -7.75 -6.88 29.61
N GLN A 45 -7.88 -6.55 28.33
CA GLN A 45 -7.78 -5.17 27.89
C GLN A 45 -9.08 -4.43 28.25
N PRO A 46 -9.05 -3.38 29.09
CA PRO A 46 -10.23 -2.61 29.41
C PRO A 46 -10.88 -2.13 28.11
N PRO A 47 -12.22 -2.17 27.97
CA PRO A 47 -12.86 -1.55 26.82
C PRO A 47 -12.44 -0.08 26.79
N LEU A 48 -11.60 0.27 25.81
CA LEU A 48 -11.22 1.64 25.54
C LEU A 48 -12.52 2.43 25.39
N LEU A 49 -12.68 3.47 26.20
CA LEU A 49 -13.78 4.43 26.10
C LEU A 49 -13.86 4.89 24.65
N LYS A 50 -14.80 4.31 23.89
CA LYS A 50 -14.93 4.57 22.47
C LYS A 50 -15.48 5.97 22.32
N LYS A 51 -14.66 6.87 21.78
CA LYS A 51 -15.08 8.22 21.39
C LYS A 51 -16.34 8.10 20.51
N PRO A 52 -17.35 8.98 20.65
CA PRO A 52 -18.62 8.82 19.94
C PRO A 52 -18.51 8.95 18.41
N TRP A 53 -17.42 9.54 17.92
CA TRP A 53 -17.07 9.64 16.50
C TRP A 53 -16.25 8.45 15.98
N MET A 54 -15.86 7.50 16.84
CA MET A 54 -15.10 6.32 16.46
C MET A 54 -16.05 5.18 16.11
N LEU A 55 -16.09 4.79 14.83
CA LEU A 55 -16.98 3.74 14.35
C LEU A 55 -16.45 2.35 14.66
N ARG A 56 -15.20 2.12 14.30
CA ARG A 56 -14.52 0.83 14.50
C ARG A 56 -13.01 1.01 14.50
N ASP A 57 -12.35 -0.04 14.94
CA ASP A 57 -10.92 -0.04 15.14
C ASP A 57 -10.35 -1.45 15.07
N ARG A 58 -9.07 -1.57 14.71
CA ARG A 58 -8.34 -2.84 14.70
C ARG A 58 -6.85 -2.62 14.85
N GLU A 59 -6.16 -3.57 15.45
CA GLU A 59 -4.70 -3.59 15.50
C GLU A 59 -4.13 -3.91 14.10
N ILE A 60 -3.08 -3.19 13.71
CA ILE A 60 -2.38 -3.36 12.44
C ILE A 60 -0.87 -3.50 12.68
N ALA A 61 -0.21 -4.27 11.83
CA ALA A 61 1.25 -4.42 11.81
C ALA A 61 1.81 -3.80 10.52
N LEU A 62 2.84 -2.96 10.66
CA LEU A 62 3.51 -2.31 9.53
C LEU A 62 4.48 -3.25 8.83
N ASP A 63 4.55 -3.18 7.51
CA ASP A 63 5.68 -3.68 6.73
C ASP A 63 6.81 -2.63 6.82
N LEU A 64 7.79 -2.87 7.69
CA LEU A 64 8.89 -1.94 7.94
C LEU A 64 9.75 -1.68 6.68
N PRO A 65 10.13 -2.69 5.87
CA PRO A 65 10.77 -2.45 4.58
C PRO A 65 10.00 -1.49 3.66
N LEU A 66 8.68 -1.66 3.52
CA LEU A 66 7.86 -0.77 2.71
C LEU A 66 7.75 0.64 3.32
N LEU A 67 7.64 0.72 4.66
CA LEU A 67 7.63 1.98 5.38
C LEU A 67 8.89 2.80 5.09
N HIS A 68 10.07 2.18 5.15
CA HIS A 68 11.32 2.86 4.83
C HIS A 68 11.41 3.25 3.36
N MET A 69 10.92 2.39 2.46
CA MET A 69 10.88 2.69 1.03
C MET A 69 10.02 3.92 0.70
N ILE A 70 8.84 4.03 1.31
CA ILE A 70 7.96 5.19 1.08
C ILE A 70 8.48 6.44 1.81
N LYS A 71 9.11 6.28 2.99
CA LYS A 71 9.75 7.37 3.76
C LYS A 71 10.85 8.08 2.97
N ASP A 72 11.62 7.31 2.19
CA ASP A 72 12.78 7.77 1.44
C ASP A 72 12.53 7.80 -0.08
N ALA A 73 11.26 7.77 -0.49
CA ALA A 73 10.86 7.61 -1.89
C ALA A 73 11.46 8.68 -2.82
N GLY A 74 11.54 9.94 -2.39
CA GLY A 74 12.07 11.03 -3.21
C GLY A 74 11.47 11.02 -4.62
N ALA A 75 12.32 11.00 -5.66
CA ALA A 75 11.93 10.85 -7.06
C ALA A 75 12.07 9.41 -7.60
N ARG A 76 12.19 8.41 -6.71
CA ARG A 76 12.38 7.00 -7.09
C ARG A 76 11.03 6.37 -7.44
N PRO A 77 10.99 5.46 -8.42
CA PRO A 77 9.79 4.69 -8.69
C PRO A 77 9.47 3.80 -7.48
N LEU A 78 8.24 3.90 -6.98
CA LEU A 78 7.73 3.03 -5.93
C LEU A 78 7.05 1.80 -6.55
N PRO A 79 7.14 0.62 -5.89
CA PRO A 79 6.30 -0.49 -6.27
C PRO A 79 4.82 -0.16 -6.05
N THR A 80 3.94 -1.01 -6.57
CA THR A 80 2.51 -0.99 -6.26
C THR A 80 2.32 -1.21 -4.75
N ILE A 81 2.01 -0.14 -4.02
CA ILE A 81 1.78 -0.18 -2.56
C ILE A 81 0.29 0.01 -2.29
N THR A 82 -0.29 -0.86 -1.48
CA THR A 82 -1.68 -0.76 -1.01
C THR A 82 -1.73 -0.51 0.49
N VAL A 83 -2.90 -0.12 0.99
CA VAL A 83 -3.19 -0.07 2.42
C VAL A 83 -4.40 -0.91 2.73
N GLU A 84 -4.33 -1.78 3.74
CA GLU A 84 -5.48 -2.56 4.16
C GLU A 84 -6.42 -1.68 5.00
N LEU A 85 -7.60 -1.36 4.45
CA LEU A 85 -8.70 -0.73 5.17
C LEU A 85 -9.72 -1.79 5.62
N PHE A 86 -10.75 -1.35 6.34
CA PHE A 86 -11.81 -2.24 6.79
C PHE A 86 -12.56 -2.88 5.60
N ASP A 87 -13.30 -3.96 5.86
CA ASP A 87 -14.07 -4.71 4.85
C ASP A 87 -13.22 -5.26 3.68
N ASN A 88 -11.94 -5.56 3.95
CA ASN A 88 -10.96 -6.04 2.98
C ASN A 88 -10.71 -5.10 1.80
N ALA A 89 -11.00 -3.80 1.97
CA ALA A 89 -10.64 -2.79 0.98
C ALA A 89 -9.12 -2.57 0.98
N ASN A 90 -8.49 -2.68 -0.19
CA ASN A 90 -7.04 -2.55 -0.36
C ASN A 90 -6.69 -1.50 -1.43
N PRO A 91 -7.04 -0.21 -1.22
CA PRO A 91 -6.76 0.81 -2.21
C PRO A 91 -5.26 1.00 -2.42
N GLU A 92 -4.87 1.22 -3.67
CA GLU A 92 -3.48 1.48 -4.06
C GLU A 92 -3.13 2.95 -3.88
N LEU A 93 -1.97 3.20 -3.29
CA LEU A 93 -1.42 4.52 -3.05
C LEU A 93 -0.85 5.10 -4.35
N ASP A 94 -1.18 6.36 -4.61
CA ASP A 94 -0.54 7.20 -5.60
C ASP A 94 0.21 8.33 -4.88
N VAL A 95 1.51 8.12 -4.67
CA VAL A 95 2.35 9.03 -3.88
C VAL A 95 2.71 10.26 -4.71
N SER A 96 2.16 11.40 -4.32
CA SER A 96 2.40 12.69 -4.99
C SER A 96 3.64 13.42 -4.48
N SER A 97 3.97 13.27 -3.20
CA SER A 97 5.11 13.95 -2.59
C SER A 97 5.62 13.22 -1.34
N THR A 98 6.94 13.20 -1.19
CA THR A 98 7.63 12.78 0.03
C THR A 98 8.58 13.90 0.44
N VAL A 99 8.31 14.53 1.58
CA VAL A 99 9.12 15.64 2.11
C VAL A 99 9.83 15.16 3.37
N SER A 100 11.13 14.95 3.25
CA SER A 100 11.99 14.67 4.40
C SER A 100 12.16 15.94 5.26
N ARG A 101 12.12 15.75 6.58
CA ARG A 101 12.28 16.76 7.62
C ARG A 101 13.52 16.41 8.46
N ILE A 102 13.92 17.34 9.31
CA ILE A 102 14.97 17.12 10.32
C ILE A 102 14.50 16.03 11.29
N ASN A 103 15.43 15.25 11.86
CA ASN A 103 15.17 14.18 12.85
C ASN A 103 14.44 12.94 12.31
N ASP A 104 14.90 12.38 11.19
CA ASP A 104 14.42 11.09 10.66
C ASP A 104 12.89 11.03 10.44
N THR A 105 12.31 12.18 10.12
CA THR A 105 10.87 12.33 9.90
C THR A 105 10.61 12.65 8.44
N SER A 106 9.67 11.97 7.80
CA SER A 106 9.19 12.28 6.46
C SER A 106 7.68 12.45 6.46
N VAL A 107 7.19 13.42 5.69
CA VAL A 107 5.77 13.59 5.41
C VAL A 107 5.50 13.14 3.99
N VAL A 108 4.73 12.07 3.85
CA VAL A 108 4.30 11.51 2.57
C VAL A 108 2.85 11.91 2.33
N ARG A 109 2.53 12.41 1.13
CA ARG A 109 1.17 12.76 0.74
C ARG A 109 0.84 12.19 -0.63
N GLY A 110 -0.43 11.91 -0.84
CA GLY A 110 -0.88 11.39 -2.11
C GLY A 110 -2.38 11.20 -2.17
N THR A 111 -2.79 10.54 -3.24
CA THR A 111 -4.17 10.13 -3.52
C THR A 111 -4.23 8.63 -3.69
N PHE A 112 -5.41 8.07 -3.93
CA PHE A 112 -5.55 6.67 -4.30
C PHE A 112 -5.72 6.52 -5.81
N LYS A 113 -5.21 5.41 -6.36
CA LYS A 113 -5.52 5.07 -7.75
C LYS A 113 -6.99 4.68 -7.88
N PRO A 114 -7.62 4.91 -9.05
CA PRO A 114 -8.98 4.46 -9.32
C PRO A 114 -9.17 2.97 -9.02
N PRO A 115 -10.35 2.54 -8.53
CA PRO A 115 -11.58 3.32 -8.43
C PRO A 115 -11.74 4.13 -7.14
N THR A 116 -10.76 4.06 -6.23
CA THR A 116 -10.86 4.72 -4.93
C THR A 116 -10.54 6.21 -5.08
N GLN A 117 -11.41 7.07 -4.58
CA GLN A 117 -11.18 8.52 -4.56
C GLN A 117 -10.97 8.99 -3.12
N GLY A 118 -9.85 9.68 -2.91
CA GLY A 118 -9.45 10.13 -1.60
C GLY A 118 -8.01 10.59 -1.57
N ASP A 119 -7.61 11.13 -0.44
CA ASP A 119 -6.26 11.58 -0.17
C ASP A 119 -5.73 10.96 1.13
N PHE A 120 -4.41 10.96 1.25
CA PHE A 120 -3.75 10.54 2.48
C PHE A 120 -2.58 11.45 2.81
N THR A 121 -2.31 11.55 4.10
CA THR A 121 -1.09 12.14 4.65
C THR A 121 -0.52 11.21 5.71
N PHE A 122 0.72 10.79 5.49
CA PHE A 122 1.48 9.95 6.41
C PHE A 122 2.66 10.73 6.96
N VAL A 123 2.79 10.73 8.28
CA VAL A 123 3.95 11.22 9.00
C VAL A 123 4.70 10.00 9.50
N ILE A 124 5.93 9.83 9.02
CA ILE A 124 6.79 8.69 9.33
C ILE A 124 7.97 9.20 10.12
N THR A 125 8.20 8.67 11.32
CA THR A 125 9.37 9.01 12.17
C THR A 125 10.07 7.71 12.58
N GLY A 126 11.23 7.42 11.99
CA GLY A 126 11.88 6.12 12.11
C GLY A 126 10.98 4.97 11.67
N ASN A 127 10.54 4.14 12.62
CA ASN A 127 9.64 3.00 12.38
C ASN A 127 8.17 3.30 12.75
N LEU A 128 7.87 4.53 13.14
CA LEU A 128 6.53 4.96 13.51
C LEU A 128 5.81 5.55 12.31
N LEU A 129 4.53 5.20 12.15
CA LEU A 129 3.62 5.79 11.17
C LEU A 129 2.40 6.41 11.88
N ILE A 130 2.16 7.69 11.64
CA ILE A 130 0.90 8.36 11.95
C ILE A 130 0.28 8.81 10.64
N GLY A 131 -0.85 8.21 10.29
CA GLY A 131 -1.52 8.41 9.02
C GLY A 131 -2.92 8.98 9.20
N THR A 132 -3.31 9.86 8.29
CA THR A 132 -4.68 10.27 8.07
C THR A 132 -5.04 9.96 6.63
N ILE A 133 -6.17 9.30 6.42
CA ILE A 133 -6.72 8.94 5.11
C ILE A 133 -8.14 9.48 5.06
N GLN A 134 -8.48 10.20 3.99
CA GLN A 134 -9.84 10.62 3.67
C GLN A 134 -10.31 9.86 2.44
N ILE A 135 -11.38 9.07 2.55
CA ILE A 135 -12.03 8.42 1.41
C ILE A 135 -13.52 8.66 1.51
N GLY A 136 -14.10 9.31 0.50
CA GLY A 136 -15.50 9.75 0.55
C GLY A 136 -15.78 10.58 1.81
N ASN A 137 -16.78 10.17 2.60
CA ASN A 137 -17.13 10.79 3.89
C ASN A 137 -16.56 10.06 5.11
N ARG A 138 -15.48 9.29 4.95
CA ARG A 138 -14.83 8.57 6.05
C ARG A 138 -13.40 9.04 6.24
N ILE A 139 -13.04 9.22 7.52
CA ILE A 139 -11.67 9.45 7.94
C ILE A 139 -11.13 8.16 8.54
N TYR A 140 -9.96 7.73 8.10
CA TYR A 140 -9.20 6.68 8.75
C TYR A 140 -7.93 7.27 9.35
N LYS A 141 -7.60 6.87 10.59
CA LYS A 141 -6.37 7.27 11.25
C LYS A 141 -5.58 6.07 11.72
N THR A 142 -4.25 6.16 11.66
CA THR A 142 -3.38 5.20 12.34
C THR A 142 -2.83 5.84 13.61
N ASP A 143 -3.11 5.20 14.75
CA ASP A 143 -2.68 5.65 16.07
C ASP A 143 -1.70 4.64 16.69
N HIS A 144 -0.76 5.13 17.50
CA HIS A 144 0.10 4.27 18.30
C HIS A 144 -0.60 3.87 19.60
N ILE A 145 -0.63 2.57 19.91
CA ILE A 145 -1.29 2.04 21.11
C ILE A 145 -0.30 1.49 22.15
N GLY A 146 0.98 1.85 22.03
CA GLY A 146 2.06 1.41 22.92
C GLY A 146 2.79 0.15 22.43
N ASN A 147 3.99 -0.10 22.97
CA ASN A 147 4.82 -1.28 22.66
C ASN A 147 5.09 -1.52 21.16
N GLY A 148 5.17 -0.44 20.37
CA GLY A 148 5.39 -0.54 18.93
C GLY A 148 4.18 -0.97 18.10
N ARG A 149 3.01 -1.15 18.73
CA ARG A 149 1.77 -1.54 18.06
C ARG A 149 1.03 -0.34 17.49
N LEU A 150 0.38 -0.55 16.36
CA LEU A 150 -0.46 0.44 15.70
C LEU A 150 -1.90 -0.03 15.63
N ARG A 151 -2.81 0.93 15.53
CA ARG A 151 -4.23 0.70 15.37
C ARG A 151 -4.75 1.53 14.21
N LEU A 152 -5.51 0.91 13.32
CA LEU A 152 -6.32 1.61 12.34
C LEU A 152 -7.68 1.93 12.97
N VAL A 153 -8.13 3.16 12.82
CA VAL A 153 -9.40 3.64 13.37
C VAL A 153 -10.20 4.27 12.25
N GLU A 154 -11.46 3.85 12.08
CA GLU A 154 -12.43 4.53 11.21
C GLU A 154 -13.28 5.49 12.02
N LEU A 155 -13.40 6.71 11.51
CA LEU A 155 -14.04 7.83 12.17
C LEU A 155 -15.17 8.39 11.31
N ASP A 156 -16.22 8.84 11.99
CA ASP A 156 -17.35 9.55 11.42
C ASP A 156 -17.10 11.07 11.53
N PRO A 157 -16.75 11.76 10.43
CA PRO A 157 -16.45 13.19 10.48
C PRO A 157 -17.62 14.02 10.99
N ASP A 158 -18.86 13.60 10.72
CA ASP A 158 -20.07 14.32 11.11
C ASP A 158 -20.30 14.34 12.64
N LYS A 159 -19.66 13.40 13.35
CA LYS A 159 -19.73 13.28 14.82
C LYS A 159 -18.49 13.83 15.52
N MET A 160 -17.48 14.25 14.77
CA MET A 160 -16.29 14.85 15.38
C MET A 160 -16.62 16.21 15.99
N PRO A 161 -16.01 16.56 17.14
CA PRO A 161 -16.05 17.93 17.60
C PRO A 161 -15.46 18.85 16.52
N ARG A 162 -16.15 19.95 16.24
CA ARG A 162 -15.64 21.01 15.38
C ARG A 162 -14.74 21.89 16.23
N ASP A 163 -13.55 22.21 15.71
CA ASP A 163 -12.66 23.21 16.29
C ASP A 163 -13.20 24.64 16.09
#